data_AF-A0A316V006-F1
#
_entry.id   AF-A0A316V006-F1
#
_cell.length_a   1.000
_cell.length_b   1.000
_cell.length_c   1.000
_cell.angle_alpha   90.00
_cell.angle_beta   90.00
_cell.angle_gamma   90.00
#
_symmetry.space_group_name_H-M   'P 1'
#
loop_
_entity.id
_entity.type
_entity.pdbx_description
1 polymer ?
#
loop_
_entity_poly.entity_id
_entity_poly.type
_entity_poly.pdbx_seq_one_letter_code
_entity_poly.pdbx_strand_id
1 'polypeptide(L)'
;MALPKRLPAPVCLGGDPKSSSSEKPFVLLASGVRTVSFLRVQVYVVALYVDEAAYKKHTSSPTSKKAAEEGSTQAFISHLLSSGEVPCILRVAPTRNTDFGHLRDGFGRAVQARVKVVRKALQQAQKDGAGGLEGAAAEFASSLLPSEEEEQALADGMQALRECFPKASLQKGQTLDLVFHPSPREGGVDLTLEHDGAIMGSLKHDGRAKQVLDVAKLLMEAYVAEKDPVSGVFKQALSEKLFSSTS
;
A
#
# COMPACT_ATOMS: atom_id res chain seq x y z
N MET A 1 3.50 -10.34 19.51
CA MET A 1 2.36 -11.15 19.03
C MET A 1 2.84 -11.88 17.78
N ALA A 2 2.78 -13.20 17.76
CA ALA A 2 3.16 -13.97 16.57
C ALA A 2 2.01 -13.93 15.57
N LEU A 3 2.26 -13.46 14.36
CA LEU A 3 1.29 -13.48 13.27
C LEU A 3 1.40 -14.82 12.52
N PRO A 4 0.30 -15.35 11.98
CA PRO A 4 0.31 -16.64 11.28
C PRO A 4 1.16 -16.55 10.00
N LYS A 5 1.79 -17.66 9.60
CA LYS A 5 2.59 -17.71 8.36
C LYS A 5 1.74 -17.69 7.09
N ARG A 6 0.46 -18.07 7.22
CA ARG A 6 -0.50 -18.14 6.10
C ARG A 6 -1.87 -17.64 6.53
N LEU A 7 -2.58 -17.00 5.60
CA LEU A 7 -3.95 -16.53 5.77
C LEU A 7 -4.90 -17.17 4.75
N PRO A 8 -6.18 -17.38 5.11
CA PRO A 8 -7.21 -17.68 4.12
C PRO A 8 -7.35 -16.50 3.14
N ALA A 9 -8.04 -16.74 2.02
CA ALA A 9 -8.43 -15.65 1.14
C ALA A 9 -9.33 -14.66 1.90
N PRO A 10 -9.18 -13.34 1.66
CA PRO A 10 -10.04 -12.33 2.25
C PRO A 10 -11.46 -12.39 1.66
N VAL A 11 -12.44 -11.87 2.38
CA VAL A 11 -13.86 -11.95 2.01
C VAL A 11 -14.13 -11.22 0.69
N CYS A 12 -13.47 -10.08 0.47
CA CYS A 12 -13.61 -9.30 -0.76
C CYS A 12 -13.09 -10.03 -2.01
N LEU A 13 -12.30 -11.09 -1.84
CA LEU A 13 -11.82 -11.97 -2.92
C LEU A 13 -12.52 -13.33 -2.94
N GLY A 14 -13.69 -13.44 -2.29
CA GLY A 14 -14.51 -14.65 -2.26
C GLY A 14 -14.07 -15.68 -1.21
N GLY A 15 -13.18 -15.30 -0.29
CA GLY A 15 -12.80 -16.17 0.82
C GLY A 15 -13.91 -16.34 1.85
N ASP A 16 -13.97 -17.53 2.46
CA ASP A 16 -14.87 -17.80 3.58
C ASP A 16 -14.07 -17.71 4.90
N PRO A 17 -14.40 -16.76 5.80
CA PRO A 17 -13.68 -16.55 7.06
C PRO A 17 -13.85 -17.72 8.03
N LYS A 18 -14.85 -18.60 7.82
CA LYS A 18 -15.10 -19.80 8.62
C LYS A 18 -14.55 -21.06 7.98
N SER A 19 -14.02 -21.00 6.75
CA SER A 19 -13.50 -22.21 6.12
C SER A 19 -12.25 -22.68 6.85
N SER A 20 -12.28 -23.93 7.30
CA SER A 20 -11.12 -24.68 7.75
C SER A 20 -10.30 -25.24 6.59
N SER A 21 -10.59 -24.79 5.36
CA SER A 21 -9.93 -25.28 4.14
C SER A 21 -8.41 -25.17 4.29
N SER A 22 -7.72 -26.23 3.87
CA SER A 22 -6.26 -26.34 4.00
C SER A 22 -5.51 -25.35 3.11
N GLU A 23 -6.18 -24.76 2.14
CA GLU A 23 -5.58 -23.83 1.19
C GLU A 23 -5.67 -22.40 1.74
N LYS A 24 -4.61 -22.00 2.44
CA LYS A 24 -4.37 -20.62 2.86
C LYS A 24 -3.39 -19.99 1.86
N PRO A 25 -3.88 -19.39 0.76
CA PRO A 25 -3.05 -19.02 -0.38
C PRO A 25 -2.17 -17.79 -0.08
N PHE A 26 -2.54 -16.98 0.92
CA PHE A 26 -1.78 -15.80 1.29
C PHE A 26 -0.63 -16.16 2.23
N VAL A 27 0.60 -15.98 1.78
CA VAL A 27 1.83 -16.29 2.54
C VAL A 27 2.46 -15.03 3.11
N LEU A 28 2.98 -15.13 4.34
CA LEU A 28 3.71 -14.05 4.99
C LEU A 28 5.01 -13.78 4.23
N LEU A 29 5.16 -12.55 3.71
CA LEU A 29 6.38 -12.10 3.06
C LEU A 29 7.33 -11.48 4.10
N ALA A 30 6.84 -10.49 4.86
CA ALA A 30 7.61 -9.82 5.91
C ALA A 30 6.70 -9.25 7.01
N SER A 31 7.29 -9.00 8.18
CA SER A 31 6.60 -8.33 9.29
C SER A 31 7.55 -7.44 10.09
N GLY A 32 7.00 -6.43 10.76
CA GLY A 32 7.75 -5.52 11.60
C GLY A 32 6.84 -4.74 12.54
N VAL A 33 7.41 -3.83 13.33
CA VAL A 33 6.66 -3.01 14.29
C VAL A 33 6.68 -1.55 13.87
N ARG A 34 5.54 -0.87 14.00
CA ARG A 34 5.49 0.59 13.98
C ARG A 34 5.71 1.13 15.38
N THR A 35 6.58 2.13 15.46
CA THR A 35 6.82 2.90 16.68
C THR A 35 6.51 4.37 16.48
N VAL A 36 6.09 5.07 17.53
CA VAL A 36 5.92 6.52 17.56
C VAL A 36 6.85 7.16 18.59
N SER A 37 7.20 8.43 18.35
CA SER A 37 8.02 9.31 19.20
C SER A 37 9.46 8.86 19.48
N PHE A 38 10.23 9.72 20.17
CA PHE A 38 11.60 9.44 20.60
C PHE A 38 11.70 8.28 21.60
N LEU A 39 10.61 8.00 22.34
CA LEU A 39 10.52 6.89 23.30
C LEU A 39 10.27 5.53 22.62
N ARG A 40 10.16 5.50 21.28
CA ARG A 40 9.96 4.28 20.47
C ARG A 40 8.78 3.43 20.94
N VAL A 41 7.66 4.09 21.28
CA VAL A 41 6.46 3.41 21.74
C VAL A 41 5.87 2.59 20.60
N GLN A 42 5.83 1.27 20.74
CA GLN A 42 5.22 0.38 19.76
C GLN A 42 3.71 0.58 19.72
N VAL A 43 3.15 0.83 18.54
CA VAL A 43 1.71 1.04 18.35
C VAL A 43 1.04 -0.18 17.72
N TYR A 44 1.69 -0.83 16.76
CA TYR A 44 1.20 -2.07 16.16
C TYR A 44 2.32 -2.88 15.49
N VAL A 45 2.07 -4.17 15.34
CA VAL A 45 2.77 -5.03 14.39
C VAL A 45 2.09 -4.88 13.03
N VAL A 46 2.87 -4.85 11.96
CA VAL A 46 2.40 -4.90 10.58
C VAL A 46 3.04 -6.09 9.87
N ALA A 47 2.27 -6.77 9.03
CA ALA A 47 2.74 -7.85 8.18
C ALA A 47 2.16 -7.75 6.78
N LEU A 48 2.99 -8.04 5.78
CA LEU A 48 2.58 -8.13 4.38
C LEU A 48 2.43 -9.60 3.99
N TYR A 49 1.25 -9.94 3.49
CA TYR A 49 0.95 -11.21 2.87
C TYR A 49 0.66 -11.01 1.39
N VAL A 50 1.00 -12.02 0.59
CA VAL A 50 0.76 -12.02 -0.87
C VAL A 50 0.13 -13.34 -1.26
N ASP A 51 -0.72 -13.33 -2.28
CA ASP A 51 -1.17 -14.57 -2.92
C ASP A 51 0.06 -15.33 -3.47
N GLU A 52 0.31 -16.54 -2.97
CA GLU A 52 1.55 -17.27 -3.26
C GLU A 52 1.69 -17.63 -4.73
N ALA A 53 0.61 -18.02 -5.40
CA ALA A 53 0.65 -18.44 -6.80
C ALA A 53 0.88 -17.23 -7.72
N ALA A 54 0.12 -16.15 -7.51
CA ALA A 54 0.26 -14.91 -8.26
C ALA A 54 1.65 -14.28 -8.03
N TYR A 55 2.14 -14.28 -6.80
CA TYR A 55 3.46 -13.74 -6.48
C TYR A 55 4.60 -14.54 -7.12
N LYS A 56 4.55 -15.88 -7.12
CA LYS A 56 5.55 -16.73 -7.81
C LYS A 56 5.55 -16.50 -9.32
N LYS A 57 4.37 -16.37 -9.93
CA LYS A 57 4.24 -16.03 -11.35
C LYS A 57 4.86 -14.66 -11.63
N HIS A 58 4.51 -13.65 -10.83
CA HIS A 58 5.01 -12.28 -10.99
C HIS A 58 6.54 -12.22 -10.85
N THR A 59 7.11 -12.80 -9.80
CA THR A 59 8.56 -12.75 -9.53
C THR A 59 9.40 -13.55 -10.52
N SER A 60 8.80 -14.49 -11.25
CA SER A 60 9.48 -15.23 -12.32
C SER A 60 9.61 -14.42 -13.63
N SER A 61 8.85 -13.33 -13.77
CA SER A 61 8.86 -12.47 -14.96
C SER A 61 10.16 -11.66 -15.09
N PRO A 62 10.70 -11.46 -16.32
CA PRO A 62 11.88 -10.64 -16.54
C PRO A 62 11.78 -9.22 -15.96
N THR A 63 10.62 -8.58 -16.07
CA THR A 63 10.41 -7.22 -15.57
C THR A 63 10.55 -7.15 -14.06
N SER A 64 10.01 -8.13 -13.35
CA SER A 64 10.07 -8.21 -11.89
C SER A 64 11.47 -8.54 -11.38
N LYS A 65 12.24 -9.35 -12.14
CA LYS A 65 13.65 -9.60 -11.85
C LYS A 65 14.48 -8.33 -11.97
N LYS A 66 14.27 -7.56 -13.04
CA LYS A 66 14.94 -6.26 -13.22
C LYS A 66 14.59 -5.28 -12.10
N ALA A 67 13.32 -5.18 -11.71
CA ALA A 67 12.90 -4.36 -10.58
C ALA A 67 13.54 -4.82 -9.25
N ALA A 68 13.84 -6.12 -9.10
CA ALA A 68 14.55 -6.63 -7.93
C ALA A 68 16.05 -6.33 -7.96
N GLU A 69 16.68 -6.32 -9.14
CA GLU A 69 18.10 -5.95 -9.32
C GLU A 69 18.37 -4.48 -8.98
N GLU A 70 17.37 -3.60 -9.14
CA GLU A 70 17.46 -2.19 -8.71
C GLU A 70 17.56 -2.03 -7.18
N GLY A 71 17.24 -3.07 -6.41
CA GLY A 71 17.44 -3.14 -4.96
C GLY A 71 16.57 -2.19 -4.11
N SER A 72 15.64 -1.45 -4.73
CA SER A 72 14.70 -0.60 -4.00
C SER A 72 13.43 -1.37 -3.64
N THR A 73 13.17 -1.49 -2.33
CA THR A 73 11.92 -2.08 -1.82
C THR A 73 10.70 -1.28 -2.29
N GLN A 74 10.80 0.06 -2.33
CA GLN A 74 9.70 0.91 -2.78
C GLN A 74 9.40 0.67 -4.26
N ALA A 75 10.43 0.66 -5.12
CA ALA A 75 10.27 0.43 -6.56
C ALA A 75 9.68 -0.95 -6.85
N PHE A 76 10.18 -1.99 -6.19
CA PHE A 76 9.67 -3.36 -6.34
C PHE A 76 8.19 -3.45 -5.98
N ILE A 77 7.77 -2.86 -4.85
CA ILE A 77 6.36 -2.88 -4.43
C ILE A 77 5.47 -2.04 -5.34
N SER A 78 5.96 -0.88 -5.81
CA SER A 78 5.22 -0.07 -6.79
C SER A 78 4.99 -0.83 -8.10
N HIS A 79 6.00 -1.57 -8.57
CA HIS A 79 5.88 -2.46 -9.73
C HIS A 79 4.90 -3.63 -9.47
N LEU A 80 4.98 -4.28 -8.31
CA LEU A 80 4.07 -5.36 -7.91
C LEU A 80 2.61 -4.91 -7.95
N LEU A 81 2.31 -3.75 -7.36
CA LEU A 81 0.96 -3.19 -7.33
C LEU A 81 0.47 -2.75 -8.71
N SER A 82 1.38 -2.24 -9.54
CA SER A 82 1.06 -1.77 -10.89
C SER A 82 0.98 -2.90 -11.93
N SER A 83 1.41 -4.12 -11.57
CA SER A 83 1.37 -5.27 -12.47
C SER A 83 -0.05 -5.74 -12.79
N GLY A 84 -1.02 -5.40 -11.94
CA GLY A 84 -2.40 -5.82 -12.15
C GLY A 84 -2.72 -7.24 -11.66
N GLU A 85 -1.73 -7.97 -11.10
CA GLU A 85 -1.84 -9.44 -10.95
C GLU A 85 -1.83 -9.97 -9.51
N VAL A 86 -1.22 -9.25 -8.55
CA VAL A 86 -0.92 -9.83 -7.23
C VAL A 86 -1.72 -9.13 -6.12
N PRO A 87 -2.80 -9.74 -5.61
CA PRO A 87 -3.45 -9.28 -4.40
C PRO A 87 -2.52 -9.38 -3.19
N CYS A 88 -2.58 -8.37 -2.33
CA CYS A 88 -1.76 -8.24 -1.13
C CYS A 88 -2.62 -7.94 0.09
N ILE A 89 -2.21 -8.40 1.27
CA ILE A 89 -2.83 -8.04 2.55
C ILE A 89 -1.78 -7.41 3.45
N LEU A 90 -2.02 -6.17 3.88
CA LEU A 90 -1.27 -5.56 4.97
C LEU A 90 -2.07 -5.71 6.27
N ARG A 91 -1.66 -6.67 7.10
CA ARG A 91 -2.30 -6.96 8.39
C ARG A 91 -1.71 -6.08 9.48
N VAL A 92 -2.56 -5.35 10.19
CA VAL A 92 -2.23 -4.50 11.33
C VAL A 92 -2.77 -5.15 12.61
N ALA A 93 -1.89 -5.37 13.60
CA ALA A 93 -2.24 -5.93 14.90
C ALA A 93 -1.74 -5.00 16.01
N PRO A 94 -2.62 -4.28 16.73
CA PRO A 94 -2.18 -3.29 17.69
C PRO A 94 -1.55 -3.95 18.92
N THR A 95 -0.49 -3.34 19.44
CA THR A 95 0.24 -3.84 20.60
C THR A 95 -0.40 -3.44 21.93
N ARG A 96 -1.36 -2.50 21.86
CA ARG A 96 -2.20 -1.96 22.94
C ARG A 96 -3.57 -1.62 22.37
N ASN A 97 -4.56 -1.39 23.22
CA ASN A 97 -5.88 -0.98 22.74
C ASN A 97 -5.76 0.37 22.00
N THR A 98 -6.42 0.46 20.86
CA THR A 98 -6.55 1.67 20.04
C THR A 98 -7.99 1.75 19.54
N ASP A 99 -8.33 2.82 18.85
CA ASP A 99 -9.56 2.88 18.07
C ASP A 99 -9.28 3.09 16.58
N PHE A 100 -10.32 2.84 15.80
CA PHE A 100 -10.26 3.01 14.35
C PHE A 100 -10.10 4.47 13.94
N GLY A 101 -10.49 5.44 14.76
CA GLY A 101 -10.25 6.87 14.53
C GLY A 101 -8.74 7.20 14.53
N HIS A 102 -8.01 6.68 15.52
CA HIS A 102 -6.55 6.84 15.59
C HIS A 102 -5.84 6.17 14.40
N LEU A 103 -6.28 4.97 13.98
CA LEU A 103 -5.74 4.29 12.81
C LEU A 103 -6.04 5.06 11.52
N ARG A 104 -7.29 5.47 11.32
CA ARG A 104 -7.74 6.32 10.21
C ARG A 104 -6.86 7.55 10.05
N ASP A 105 -6.71 8.31 11.13
CA ASP A 105 -5.94 9.56 11.10
C ASP A 105 -4.45 9.28 10.87
N GLY A 106 -3.94 8.18 11.42
CA GLY A 106 -2.57 7.71 11.20
C GLY A 106 -2.28 7.32 9.75
N PHE A 107 -3.20 6.62 9.09
CA PHE A 107 -3.08 6.25 7.68
C PHE A 107 -3.30 7.44 6.75
N GLY A 108 -4.30 8.29 7.03
CA GLY A 108 -4.54 9.52 6.28
C GLY A 108 -3.31 10.43 6.25
N ARG A 109 -2.63 10.61 7.40
CA ARG A 109 -1.35 11.35 7.45
C ARG A 109 -0.24 10.67 6.65
N ALA A 110 -0.18 9.34 6.65
CA ALA A 110 0.82 8.58 5.89
C ALA A 110 0.64 8.78 4.38
N VAL A 111 -0.61 8.70 3.89
CA VAL A 111 -0.95 8.99 2.48
C VAL A 111 -0.62 10.44 2.13
N GLN A 112 -1.03 11.41 2.94
CA GLN A 112 -0.73 12.83 2.69
C GLN A 112 0.77 13.12 2.62
N ALA A 113 1.58 12.45 3.45
CA ALA A 113 3.03 12.56 3.39
C ALA A 113 3.58 12.08 2.03
N ARG A 114 3.02 11.01 1.46
CA ARG A 114 3.39 10.51 0.13
C ARG A 114 2.92 11.43 -0.99
N VAL A 115 1.69 11.94 -0.94
CA VAL A 115 1.19 12.96 -1.89
C VAL A 115 2.14 14.16 -1.96
N LYS A 116 2.63 14.65 -0.81
CA LYS A 116 3.59 15.76 -0.76
C LYS A 116 4.90 15.43 -1.47
N VAL A 117 5.39 14.20 -1.34
CA VAL A 117 6.61 13.74 -2.04
C VAL A 117 6.37 13.67 -3.54
N VAL A 118 5.26 13.07 -3.98
CA VAL A 118 4.89 12.96 -5.40
C VAL A 118 4.75 14.34 -6.03
N ARG A 119 3.98 15.25 -5.42
CA ARG A 119 3.82 16.62 -5.93
C ARG A 119 5.16 17.35 -6.06
N LYS A 120 6.05 17.21 -5.07
CA LYS A 120 7.39 17.83 -5.12
C LYS A 120 8.22 17.26 -6.29
N ALA A 121 8.14 15.95 -6.53
CA ALA A 121 8.84 15.31 -7.64
C ALA A 121 8.29 15.79 -9.01
N LEU A 122 6.97 15.87 -9.17
CA LEU A 122 6.32 16.37 -10.39
C LEU A 122 6.67 17.83 -10.67
N GLN A 123 6.65 18.69 -9.63
CA GLN A 123 7.06 20.09 -9.75
C GLN A 123 8.54 20.24 -10.13
N GLN A 124 9.42 19.38 -9.62
CA GLN A 124 10.83 19.40 -9.98
C GLN A 124 11.02 18.95 -11.43
N ALA A 125 10.40 17.85 -11.83
CA ALA A 125 10.45 17.34 -13.21
C ALA A 125 9.90 18.37 -14.22
N GLN A 126 8.83 19.07 -13.87
CA GLN A 126 8.30 20.16 -14.69
C GLN A 126 9.31 21.31 -14.83
N LYS A 127 9.98 21.74 -13.75
CA LYS A 127 11.00 22.80 -13.81
C LYS A 127 12.19 22.40 -14.67
N ASP A 128 12.64 21.15 -14.53
CA ASP A 128 13.77 20.62 -15.29
C ASP A 128 13.42 20.48 -16.79
N GLY A 129 12.17 20.12 -17.10
CA GLY A 129 11.67 19.96 -18.48
C GLY A 129 11.18 21.24 -19.15
N ALA A 130 10.86 22.31 -18.40
CA ALA A 130 10.36 23.58 -18.95
C ALA A 130 11.43 24.67 -19.11
N GLY A 131 12.69 24.41 -18.71
CA GLY A 131 13.78 25.37 -18.80
C GLY A 131 14.11 25.79 -20.24
N GLY A 132 13.50 26.88 -20.71
CA GLY A 132 13.82 27.53 -22.00
C GLY A 132 13.17 26.93 -23.25
N LEU A 133 12.08 26.16 -23.10
CA LEU A 133 11.43 25.43 -24.18
C LEU A 133 10.05 26.02 -24.52
N GLU A 134 9.73 26.10 -25.82
CA GLU A 134 8.41 26.52 -26.35
C GLU A 134 7.70 25.34 -27.06
N GLY A 135 6.38 25.41 -27.20
CA GLY A 135 5.58 24.41 -27.93
C GLY A 135 5.36 23.10 -27.16
N ALA A 136 5.36 21.97 -27.87
CA ALA A 136 4.95 20.66 -27.35
C ALA A 136 5.71 20.18 -26.10
N ALA A 137 6.97 20.60 -25.93
CA ALA A 137 7.76 20.27 -24.74
C ALA A 137 7.24 20.98 -23.48
N ALA A 138 6.80 22.23 -23.61
CA ALA A 138 6.18 22.98 -22.52
C ALA A 138 4.79 22.41 -22.17
N GLU A 139 4.02 21.98 -23.17
CA GLU A 139 2.73 21.30 -22.94
C GLU A 139 2.92 19.95 -22.21
N PHE A 140 3.91 19.15 -22.62
CA PHE A 140 4.24 17.91 -21.92
C PHE A 140 4.67 18.18 -20.47
N ALA A 141 5.56 19.13 -20.23
CA ALA A 141 5.97 19.51 -18.88
C ALA A 141 4.79 19.96 -18.01
N SER A 142 3.84 20.72 -18.57
CA SER A 142 2.61 21.13 -17.91
C SER A 142 1.71 19.92 -17.54
N SER A 143 1.59 18.94 -18.44
CA SER A 143 0.78 17.73 -18.23
C SER A 143 1.28 16.81 -17.10
N LEU A 144 2.52 17.01 -16.64
CA LEU A 144 3.08 16.28 -15.50
C LEU A 144 2.38 16.63 -14.20
N LEU A 145 1.94 17.89 -14.04
CA LEU A 145 1.20 18.28 -12.85
C LEU A 145 -0.18 17.61 -12.80
N PRO A 146 -0.70 17.36 -11.58
CA PRO A 146 -2.04 16.84 -11.45
C PRO A 146 -3.08 17.80 -12.02
N SER A 147 -4.04 17.29 -12.80
CA SER A 147 -5.22 18.08 -13.22
C SER A 147 -6.17 18.33 -12.05
N GLU A 148 -7.11 19.27 -12.20
CA GLU A 148 -8.17 19.49 -11.19
C GLU A 148 -9.02 18.22 -10.98
N GLU A 149 -9.25 17.43 -12.03
CA GLU A 149 -9.97 16.17 -11.94
C GLU A 149 -9.18 15.12 -11.16
N GLU A 150 -7.86 15.02 -11.39
CA GLU A 150 -6.96 14.13 -10.64
C GLU A 150 -6.88 14.54 -9.16
N GLU A 151 -6.87 15.83 -8.87
CA GLU A 151 -6.89 16.37 -7.51
C GLU A 151 -8.22 16.10 -6.79
N GLN A 152 -9.34 16.23 -7.51
CA GLN A 152 -10.65 15.86 -6.99
C GLN A 152 -10.73 14.35 -6.71
N ALA A 153 -10.23 13.50 -7.62
CA ALA A 153 -10.19 12.06 -7.42
C ALA A 153 -9.35 11.66 -6.20
N LEU A 154 -8.21 12.32 -5.98
CA LEU A 154 -7.41 12.15 -4.76
C LEU A 154 -8.19 12.58 -3.51
N ALA A 155 -8.91 13.71 -3.55
CA ALA A 155 -9.73 14.18 -2.43
C ALA A 155 -10.85 13.20 -2.09
N ASP A 156 -11.57 12.71 -3.10
CA ASP A 156 -12.63 11.71 -2.99
C ASP A 156 -12.08 10.40 -2.41
N GLY A 157 -10.93 9.93 -2.92
CA GLY A 157 -10.28 8.72 -2.41
C GLY A 157 -9.83 8.85 -0.95
N MET A 158 -9.33 10.03 -0.56
CA MET A 158 -8.99 10.34 0.83
C MET A 158 -10.22 10.41 1.73
N GLN A 159 -11.38 10.85 1.21
CA GLN A 159 -12.64 10.81 1.93
C GLN A 159 -13.14 9.38 2.09
N ALA A 160 -13.18 8.59 1.02
CA ALA A 160 -13.60 7.19 1.05
C ALA A 160 -12.73 6.35 2.01
N LEU A 161 -11.41 6.57 2.02
CA LEU A 161 -10.52 5.93 3.00
C LEU A 161 -10.96 6.25 4.43
N ARG A 162 -11.33 7.50 4.74
CA ARG A 162 -11.76 7.90 6.09
C ARG A 162 -13.09 7.26 6.48
N GLU A 163 -14.00 7.09 5.53
CA GLU A 163 -15.33 6.50 5.73
C GLU A 163 -15.28 4.99 5.97
N CYS A 164 -14.19 4.31 5.57
CA CYS A 164 -13.99 2.88 5.86
C CYS A 164 -13.80 2.57 7.36
N PHE A 165 -13.60 3.59 8.21
CA PHE A 165 -13.31 3.41 9.64
C PHE A 165 -14.54 3.75 10.50
N PRO A 166 -15.14 2.77 11.20
CA PRO A 166 -16.27 3.00 12.09
C PRO A 166 -15.81 3.64 13.40
N LYS A 167 -16.78 4.17 14.15
CA LYS A 167 -16.55 4.63 15.53
C LYS A 167 -16.52 3.44 16.49
N ALA A 168 -15.44 2.66 16.44
CA ALA A 168 -15.24 1.50 17.31
C ALA A 168 -13.77 1.37 17.73
N SER A 169 -13.53 0.51 18.74
CA SER A 169 -12.18 0.19 19.22
C SER A 169 -11.61 -1.05 18.53
N LEU A 170 -10.30 -1.09 18.36
CA LEU A 170 -9.53 -2.28 17.98
C LEU A 170 -8.65 -2.68 19.17
N GLN A 171 -9.01 -3.80 19.80
CA GLN A 171 -8.35 -4.28 21.02
C GLN A 171 -7.01 -4.94 20.70
N LYS A 172 -6.11 -4.96 21.69
CA LYS A 172 -4.86 -5.73 21.59
C LYS A 172 -5.18 -7.19 21.25
N GLY A 173 -4.49 -7.73 20.24
CA GLY A 173 -4.69 -9.12 19.80
C GLY A 173 -5.69 -9.28 18.64
N GLN A 174 -6.53 -8.28 18.39
CA GLN A 174 -7.34 -8.22 17.17
C GLN A 174 -6.49 -7.77 15.97
N THR A 175 -7.04 -7.95 14.76
CA THR A 175 -6.36 -7.55 13.53
C THR A 175 -7.28 -6.73 12.63
N LEU A 176 -6.69 -5.79 11.92
CA LEU A 176 -7.27 -5.08 10.79
C LEU A 176 -6.48 -5.47 9.55
N ASP A 177 -7.15 -5.97 8.53
CA ASP A 177 -6.55 -6.33 7.25
C ASP A 177 -6.86 -5.25 6.22
N LEU A 178 -5.81 -4.71 5.61
CA LEU A 178 -5.89 -3.82 4.45
C LEU A 178 -5.62 -4.67 3.22
N VAL A 179 -6.67 -5.00 2.48
CA VAL A 179 -6.59 -5.85 1.28
C VAL A 179 -6.43 -4.97 0.06
N PHE A 180 -5.26 -5.01 -0.55
CA PHE A 180 -4.92 -4.31 -1.79
C PHE A 180 -5.14 -5.30 -2.93
N HIS A 181 -6.12 -5.02 -3.77
CA HIS A 181 -6.39 -5.87 -4.91
C HIS A 181 -6.30 -5.04 -6.20
N PRO A 182 -5.61 -5.54 -7.23
CA PRO A 182 -5.56 -4.83 -8.50
C PRO A 182 -6.95 -4.52 -9.05
N SER A 183 -7.09 -3.37 -9.72
CA SER A 183 -8.25 -2.99 -10.52
C SER A 183 -7.85 -2.98 -12.00
N PRO A 184 -7.91 -4.13 -12.71
CA PRO A 184 -7.34 -4.26 -14.05
C PRO A 184 -8.07 -3.41 -15.10
N ARG A 185 -9.35 -3.10 -14.86
CA ARG A 185 -10.16 -2.29 -15.77
C ARG A 185 -9.75 -0.82 -15.74
N GLU A 186 -9.51 -0.30 -14.55
CA GLU A 186 -9.21 1.12 -14.32
C GLU A 186 -7.70 1.40 -14.18
N GLY A 187 -6.87 0.35 -14.10
CA GLY A 187 -5.41 0.48 -14.03
C GLY A 187 -4.86 0.92 -12.67
N GLY A 188 -5.63 0.78 -11.59
CA GLY A 188 -5.20 1.15 -10.23
C GLY A 188 -5.30 0.00 -9.23
N VAL A 189 -5.39 0.35 -7.95
CA VAL A 189 -5.51 -0.57 -6.83
C VAL A 189 -6.73 -0.20 -6.01
N ASP A 190 -7.61 -1.17 -5.82
CA ASP A 190 -8.69 -1.07 -4.87
C ASP A 190 -8.17 -1.45 -3.47
N LEU A 191 -8.78 -0.87 -2.44
CA LEU A 191 -8.48 -1.17 -1.04
C LEU A 191 -9.75 -1.56 -0.32
N THR A 192 -9.75 -2.73 0.32
CA THR A 192 -10.82 -3.16 1.22
C THR A 192 -10.28 -3.33 2.64
N LEU A 193 -11.01 -2.82 3.63
CA LEU A 193 -10.69 -3.01 5.04
C LEU A 193 -11.53 -4.15 5.59
N GLU A 194 -10.87 -5.15 6.18
CA GLU A 194 -11.52 -6.28 6.82
C GLU A 194 -11.12 -6.39 8.29
N HIS A 195 -12.11 -6.67 9.13
CA HIS A 195 -11.91 -6.95 10.55
C HIS A 195 -12.82 -8.10 10.94
N ASP A 196 -12.26 -9.11 11.60
CA ASP A 196 -12.99 -10.29 12.08
C ASP A 196 -13.80 -11.02 10.97
N GLY A 197 -13.22 -11.09 9.76
CA GLY A 197 -13.87 -11.72 8.61
C GLY A 197 -15.08 -10.95 8.07
N ALA A 198 -15.19 -9.66 8.37
CA ALA A 198 -16.22 -8.78 7.81
C ALA A 198 -15.59 -7.58 7.10
N ILE A 199 -16.17 -7.20 5.96
CA ILE A 199 -15.80 -5.99 5.23
C ILE A 199 -16.32 -4.77 6.00
N MET A 200 -15.41 -3.88 6.38
CA MET A 200 -15.72 -2.62 7.06
C MET A 200 -16.00 -1.48 6.09
N GLY A 201 -15.30 -1.48 4.96
CA GLY A 201 -15.39 -0.44 3.94
C GLY A 201 -14.46 -0.75 2.78
N SER A 202 -14.65 -0.06 1.66
CA SER A 202 -13.80 -0.21 0.49
C SER A 202 -13.64 1.12 -0.24
N LEU A 203 -12.46 1.32 -0.80
CA LEU A 203 -12.09 2.36 -1.74
C LEU A 203 -11.87 1.70 -3.10
N LYS A 204 -12.53 2.23 -4.13
CA LYS A 204 -12.34 1.79 -5.52
C LYS A 204 -11.48 2.81 -6.27
N HIS A 205 -10.58 2.32 -7.11
CA HIS A 205 -9.93 3.15 -8.11
C HIS A 205 -10.92 3.43 -9.24
N ASP A 206 -11.10 4.69 -9.60
CA ASP A 206 -12.13 5.16 -10.53
C ASP A 206 -11.57 5.67 -11.87
N GLY A 207 -10.28 5.42 -12.12
CA GLY A 207 -9.58 5.76 -13.37
C GLY A 207 -9.25 7.25 -13.54
N ARG A 208 -9.80 8.15 -12.70
CA ARG A 208 -9.56 9.59 -12.79
C ARG A 208 -8.21 10.01 -12.25
N ALA A 209 -7.74 9.36 -11.19
CA ALA A 209 -6.43 9.65 -10.60
C ALA A 209 -5.32 8.92 -11.37
N LYS A 210 -4.24 9.63 -11.74
CA LYS A 210 -2.98 8.97 -12.13
C LYS A 210 -2.59 7.93 -11.08
N GLN A 211 -2.02 6.81 -11.52
CA GLN A 211 -1.57 5.73 -10.63
C GLN A 211 -0.66 6.20 -9.49
N VAL A 212 0.11 7.28 -9.69
CA VAL A 212 1.00 7.86 -8.66
C VAL A 212 0.25 8.62 -7.55
N LEU A 213 -1.04 8.95 -7.75
CA LEU A 213 -1.92 9.57 -6.76
C LEU A 213 -3.01 8.63 -6.26
N ASP A 214 -2.97 7.36 -6.65
CA ASP A 214 -3.87 6.33 -6.13
C ASP A 214 -3.67 6.18 -4.62
N VAL A 215 -4.73 6.45 -3.85
CA VAL A 215 -4.71 6.45 -2.37
C VAL A 215 -4.35 5.08 -1.80
N ALA A 216 -4.77 3.98 -2.42
CA ALA A 216 -4.41 2.64 -1.98
C ALA A 216 -2.91 2.38 -2.21
N LYS A 217 -2.39 2.71 -3.41
CA LYS A 217 -0.96 2.59 -3.68
C LYS A 217 -0.12 3.45 -2.74
N LEU A 218 -0.49 4.72 -2.57
CA LEU A 218 0.19 5.64 -1.65
C LEU A 218 0.21 5.13 -0.21
N LEU A 219 -0.87 4.45 0.24
CA LEU A 219 -0.91 3.87 1.58
C LEU A 219 0.09 2.71 1.72
N MET A 220 0.17 1.79 0.76
CA MET A 220 1.18 0.73 0.77
C MET A 220 2.60 1.30 0.68
N GLU A 221 2.83 2.24 -0.24
CA GLU A 221 4.13 2.90 -0.44
C GLU A 221 4.59 3.63 0.83
N ALA A 222 3.68 4.16 1.65
CA ALA A 222 4.06 4.76 2.92
C ALA A 222 4.77 3.77 3.86
N TYR A 223 4.51 2.46 3.78
CA TYR A 223 5.20 1.45 4.59
C TYR A 223 6.58 1.09 4.07
N VAL A 224 6.80 1.23 2.77
CA VAL A 224 8.05 0.82 2.10
C VAL A 224 8.85 2.01 1.57
N ALA A 225 8.45 3.23 1.92
CA ALA A 225 9.05 4.46 1.46
C ALA A 225 10.57 4.51 1.70
N GLU A 226 11.31 5.03 0.73
CA GLU A 226 12.75 5.23 0.88
C GLU A 226 13.09 6.19 2.02
N LYS A 227 12.30 7.26 2.11
CA LYS A 227 12.41 8.27 3.16
C LYS A 227 11.16 8.29 4.03
N ASP A 228 11.41 8.25 5.34
CA ASP A 228 10.40 8.32 6.40
C ASP A 228 9.28 7.25 6.27
N PRO A 229 9.61 5.95 6.18
CA PRO A 229 8.61 4.90 6.13
C PRO A 229 7.82 4.80 7.44
N VAL A 230 6.56 4.38 7.34
CA VAL A 230 5.68 4.14 8.50
C VAL A 230 6.31 3.16 9.50
N SER A 231 7.06 2.17 9.02
CA SER A 231 7.88 1.29 9.86
C SER A 231 9.18 0.93 9.15
N GLY A 232 10.29 1.50 9.62
CA GLY A 232 11.63 1.14 9.13
C GLY A 232 11.97 -0.34 9.36
N VAL A 233 11.52 -0.91 10.48
CA VAL A 233 11.72 -2.34 10.82
C VAL A 233 11.01 -3.24 9.81
N PHE A 234 9.76 -2.93 9.47
CA PHE A 234 9.01 -3.68 8.45
C PHE A 234 9.67 -3.56 7.08
N LYS A 235 10.05 -2.35 6.66
CA LYS A 235 10.71 -2.13 5.37
C LYS A 235 12.02 -2.91 5.28
N GLN A 236 12.84 -2.90 6.33
CA GLN A 236 14.09 -3.64 6.36
C GLN A 236 13.86 -5.15 6.22
N ALA A 237 12.95 -5.72 7.01
CA ALA A 237 12.62 -7.15 6.92
C ALA A 237 12.11 -7.54 5.52
N LEU A 238 11.34 -6.66 4.88
CA LEU A 238 10.87 -6.87 3.51
C LEU A 238 12.02 -6.79 2.51
N SER A 239 12.91 -5.81 2.64
CA SER A 239 14.10 -5.67 1.80
C SER A 239 14.99 -6.92 1.86
N GLU A 240 15.27 -7.41 3.07
CA GLU A 240 16.02 -8.65 3.28
C GLU A 240 15.31 -9.83 2.60
N LYS A 241 13.98 -9.95 2.73
CA LYS A 241 13.23 -11.02 2.07
C LYS A 241 13.31 -10.97 0.55
N LEU A 242 13.28 -9.77 -0.03
CA LEU A 242 13.26 -9.59 -1.49
C LEU A 242 14.64 -9.78 -2.12
N PHE A 243 15.71 -9.36 -1.44
CA PHE A 243 17.04 -9.21 -2.06
C PHE A 243 18.15 -10.08 -1.46
N SER A 244 17.89 -10.83 -0.37
CA SER A 244 18.92 -11.71 0.23
C SER A 244 19.25 -12.96 -0.58
N SER A 245 18.49 -13.29 -1.63
CA SER A 245 18.79 -14.42 -2.53
C SER A 245 19.72 -14.05 -3.70
N THR A 246 20.23 -12.82 -3.74
CA THR A 246 21.05 -12.28 -4.83
C THR A 246 22.53 -12.10 -4.46
N SER A 247 22.98 -12.65 -3.34
CA SER A 247 24.38 -12.64 -2.88
C SER A 247 25.01 -14.02 -2.90
#